data_AF-A0A091I0K7-F1
#
_entry.id   AF-A0A091I0K7-F1
#
_cell.length_a   1.000
_cell.length_b   1.000
_cell.length_c   1.000
_cell.angle_alpha   90.00
_cell.angle_beta   90.00
_cell.angle_gamma   90.00
#
_symmetry.space_group_name_H-M   'P 1'
#
loop_
_entity.id
_entity.type
_entity.pdbx_description
1 polymer ?
#
loop_
_entity_poly.entity_id
_entity_poly.type
_entity_poly.pdbx_seq_one_letter_code
_entity_poly.pdbx_strand_id
1 'polypeptide(L)'
;VMNVITIEDYKSTYWPKLDSAIDQLLTQSPGDYIPISYEQIYSCVYKCVCQQHSEQMYSDLIKKITNHLERVSKELQASPPDLYIERFNVALGQYMGALQSIVPLFIYMNKFYIETKLNRDLKDDLIKLFTEHVAEKHIYNLMPLLLEAQSTPFQITPSTMANIVKGLYTLRPEWVQMAPALFSKFIPNILPPAVESELQEYAAQDQKLQRELMQNGFTR
;
A
#
# COMPACT_ATOMS: atom_id res chain seq x y z
N VAL A 1 -18.18 -4.89 -38.74
CA VAL A 1 -19.06 -3.93 -38.02
C VAL A 1 -18.75 -4.10 -36.53
N MET A 2 -18.09 -3.13 -35.89
CA MET A 2 -17.96 -3.18 -34.42
C MET A 2 -19.34 -2.87 -33.85
N ASN A 3 -19.96 -3.83 -33.16
CA ASN A 3 -21.16 -3.55 -32.37
C ASN A 3 -20.81 -2.45 -31.37
N VAL A 4 -21.57 -1.36 -31.42
CA VAL A 4 -21.46 -0.26 -30.45
C VAL A 4 -21.82 -0.83 -29.09
N ILE A 5 -20.91 -0.71 -28.11
CA ILE A 5 -21.21 -1.09 -26.73
C ILE A 5 -22.13 -0.01 -26.17
N THR A 6 -23.39 -0.35 -25.92
CA THR A 6 -24.31 0.58 -25.25
C THR A 6 -23.95 0.72 -23.77
N ILE A 7 -24.46 1.75 -23.11
CA ILE A 7 -24.31 1.91 -21.65
C ILE A 7 -24.90 0.69 -20.92
N GLU A 8 -25.98 0.11 -21.45
CA GLU A 8 -26.62 -1.08 -20.88
C GLU A 8 -25.75 -2.33 -21.03
N ASP A 9 -25.12 -2.53 -22.19
CA ASP A 9 -24.16 -3.61 -22.41
C ASP A 9 -22.96 -3.46 -21.46
N TYR A 10 -22.43 -2.24 -21.34
CA TYR A 10 -21.35 -1.94 -20.41
C TYR A 10 -21.71 -2.38 -18.99
N LYS A 11 -22.87 -1.96 -18.48
CA LYS A 11 -23.32 -2.25 -17.10
C LYS A 11 -23.67 -3.73 -16.87
N SER A 12 -24.29 -4.39 -17.84
CA SER A 12 -24.81 -5.75 -17.67
C SER A 12 -23.80 -6.84 -18.02
N THR A 13 -22.84 -6.55 -18.90
CA THR A 13 -21.97 -7.58 -19.51
C THR A 13 -20.49 -7.32 -19.29
N TYR A 14 -20.02 -6.08 -19.43
CA TYR A 14 -18.57 -5.78 -19.39
C TYR A 14 -18.11 -5.45 -17.97
N TRP A 15 -18.75 -4.48 -17.31
CA TRP A 15 -18.41 -4.08 -15.95
C TRP A 15 -18.46 -5.25 -14.95
N PRO A 16 -19.46 -6.15 -14.94
CA PRO A 16 -19.48 -7.26 -14.00
C PRO A 16 -18.26 -8.20 -14.10
N LYS A 17 -17.69 -8.35 -15.31
CA LYS A 17 -16.46 -9.13 -15.52
C LYS A 17 -15.25 -8.43 -14.92
N LEU A 18 -15.14 -7.11 -15.13
CA LEU A 18 -14.08 -6.29 -14.55
C LEU A 18 -14.20 -6.25 -13.02
N ASP A 19 -15.41 -6.00 -12.51
CA ASP A 19 -15.71 -5.93 -11.08
C ASP A 19 -15.33 -7.22 -10.35
N SER A 20 -15.70 -8.38 -10.90
CA SER A 20 -15.35 -9.70 -10.35
C SER A 20 -13.83 -9.93 -10.38
N ALA A 21 -13.14 -9.57 -11.46
CA ALA A 21 -11.69 -9.70 -11.54
C ALA A 21 -10.97 -8.77 -10.54
N ILE A 22 -11.44 -7.52 -10.39
CA ILE A 22 -10.91 -6.58 -9.39
C ILE A 22 -11.12 -7.13 -7.98
N ASP A 23 -12.29 -7.67 -7.68
CA ASP A 23 -12.60 -8.27 -6.38
C ASP A 23 -11.61 -9.39 -6.05
N GLN A 24 -11.41 -10.33 -6.98
CA GLN A 24 -10.47 -11.45 -6.82
C GLN A 24 -9.03 -10.98 -6.62
N LEU A 25 -8.60 -9.95 -7.36
CA LEU A 25 -7.25 -9.37 -7.22
C LEU A 25 -7.07 -8.69 -5.86
N LEU A 26 -8.09 -8.00 -5.36
CA LEU A 26 -8.04 -7.33 -4.07
C LEU A 26 -8.10 -8.30 -2.89
N THR A 27 -8.73 -9.47 -3.04
CA THR A 27 -8.89 -10.45 -1.95
C THR A 27 -7.87 -11.60 -1.98
N GLN A 28 -6.91 -11.58 -2.91
CA GLN A 28 -5.96 -12.67 -3.10
C GLN A 28 -4.96 -12.78 -1.94
N SER A 29 -4.69 -14.02 -1.48
CA SER A 29 -3.55 -14.29 -0.60
C SER A 29 -2.28 -14.59 -1.42
N PRO A 30 -1.08 -14.26 -0.90
CA PRO A 30 0.18 -14.61 -1.57
C PRO A 30 0.28 -16.14 -1.81
N GLY A 31 0.41 -16.54 -3.08
CA GLY A 31 0.55 -17.95 -3.48
C GLY A 31 -0.73 -18.60 -4.00
N ASP A 32 -1.89 -17.94 -3.88
CA ASP A 32 -3.15 -18.45 -4.42
C ASP A 32 -3.18 -18.37 -5.95
N TYR A 33 -3.71 -19.42 -6.59
CA TYR A 33 -4.04 -19.40 -8.01
C TYR A 33 -5.25 -18.48 -8.24
N ILE A 34 -5.09 -17.47 -9.11
CA ILE A 34 -6.20 -16.60 -9.51
C ILE A 34 -6.81 -17.15 -10.80
N PRO A 35 -8.10 -17.52 -10.80
CA PRO A 35 -8.78 -17.99 -12.01
C PRO A 35 -9.21 -16.82 -12.92
N ILE A 36 -8.33 -15.82 -13.14
CA ILE A 36 -8.57 -14.73 -14.09
C ILE A 36 -7.74 -14.93 -15.35
N SER A 37 -8.37 -14.72 -16.51
CA SER A 37 -7.65 -14.56 -17.77
C SER A 37 -7.28 -13.10 -17.95
N TYR A 38 -6.01 -12.76 -17.71
CA TYR A 38 -5.48 -11.40 -17.92
C TYR A 38 -5.76 -10.88 -19.33
N GLU A 39 -5.64 -11.74 -20.34
CA GLU A 39 -5.95 -11.40 -21.73
C GLU A 39 -7.43 -11.01 -21.92
N GLN A 40 -8.36 -11.76 -21.33
CA GLN A 40 -9.78 -11.46 -21.44
C GLN A 40 -10.14 -10.17 -20.72
N ILE A 41 -9.57 -9.93 -19.53
CA ILE A 41 -9.83 -8.71 -18.76
C ILE A 41 -9.24 -7.50 -19.48
N TYR A 42 -7.99 -7.57 -19.95
CA TYR A 42 -7.38 -6.52 -20.74
C TYR A 42 -8.17 -6.23 -22.03
N SER A 43 -8.60 -7.27 -22.75
CA SER A 43 -9.44 -7.14 -23.95
C SER A 43 -10.79 -6.48 -23.64
N CYS A 44 -11.36 -6.76 -22.47
CA CYS A 44 -12.60 -6.15 -21.99
C CYS A 44 -12.40 -4.64 -21.77
N VAL A 45 -11.33 -4.25 -21.07
CA VAL A 45 -10.96 -2.85 -20.85
C VAL A 45 -10.75 -2.13 -22.18
N TYR A 46 -9.93 -2.70 -23.07
CA TYR A 46 -9.63 -2.12 -24.39
C TYR A 46 -10.92 -1.84 -25.17
N LYS A 47 -11.82 -2.82 -25.29
CA LYS A 47 -13.09 -2.65 -26.01
C LYS A 47 -13.95 -1.53 -25.42
N CYS A 48 -14.06 -1.46 -24.09
CA CYS A 48 -14.85 -0.42 -23.44
C CYS A 48 -14.24 0.98 -23.65
N VAL A 49 -12.91 1.13 -23.59
CA VAL A 49 -12.22 2.40 -23.86
C VAL A 49 -12.42 2.83 -25.32
N CYS A 50 -12.24 1.93 -26.29
CA CYS A 50 -12.48 2.23 -27.71
C CYS A 50 -13.93 2.67 -27.99
N GLN A 51 -14.87 2.19 -27.17
CA GLN A 51 -16.30 2.51 -27.26
C GLN A 51 -16.70 3.69 -26.35
N GLN A 52 -15.74 4.52 -25.93
CA GLN A 52 -15.94 5.77 -25.17
C GLN A 52 -16.52 5.60 -23.75
N HIS A 53 -16.33 4.44 -23.11
CA HIS A 53 -16.77 4.20 -21.72
C HIS A 53 -15.67 4.47 -20.67
N SER A 54 -14.59 5.17 -21.02
CA SER A 54 -13.43 5.37 -20.13
C SER A 54 -13.76 6.13 -18.85
N GLU A 55 -14.57 7.18 -18.94
CA GLU A 55 -14.96 7.99 -17.77
C GLU A 55 -15.80 7.19 -16.79
N GLN A 56 -16.82 6.50 -17.30
CA GLN A 56 -17.66 5.61 -16.51
C GLN A 56 -16.83 4.48 -15.86
N MET A 57 -15.94 3.85 -16.64
CA MET A 57 -15.07 2.78 -16.13
C MET A 57 -14.12 3.26 -15.05
N TYR A 58 -13.52 4.43 -15.20
CA TYR A 58 -12.70 5.02 -14.17
C TYR A 58 -13.51 5.28 -12.90
N SER A 59 -14.70 5.90 -13.02
CA SER A 59 -15.58 6.15 -11.88
C SER A 59 -15.96 4.87 -11.14
N ASP A 60 -16.33 3.82 -11.88
CA ASP A 60 -16.73 2.54 -11.30
C ASP A 60 -15.54 1.81 -10.64
N LEU A 61 -14.33 1.89 -11.23
CA LEU A 61 -13.09 1.35 -10.64
C LEU A 61 -12.77 2.03 -9.30
N ILE A 62 -12.77 3.37 -9.29
CA ILE A 62 -12.50 4.15 -8.07
C ILE A 62 -13.54 3.80 -7.00
N LYS A 63 -14.84 3.78 -7.35
CA LYS A 63 -15.92 3.43 -6.42
C LYS A 63 -15.76 2.01 -5.85
N LYS A 64 -15.46 1.01 -6.70
CA LYS A 64 -15.25 -0.38 -6.26
C LYS A 64 -14.09 -0.48 -5.27
N ILE A 65 -12.96 0.14 -5.57
CA ILE A 65 -11.77 0.10 -4.72
C ILE A 65 -12.02 0.87 -3.42
N THR A 66 -12.62 2.06 -3.47
CA THR A 66 -13.00 2.81 -2.26
C THR A 66 -13.89 1.99 -1.33
N ASN A 67 -14.93 1.34 -1.86
CA ASN A 67 -15.82 0.49 -1.06
C ASN A 67 -15.09 -0.69 -0.40
N HIS A 68 -14.14 -1.29 -1.11
CA HIS A 68 -13.28 -2.34 -0.55
C HIS A 68 -12.40 -1.80 0.59
N LEU A 69 -11.72 -0.68 0.36
CA LEU A 69 -10.83 -0.06 1.34
C LEU A 69 -11.55 0.42 2.60
N GLU A 70 -12.76 0.93 2.47
CA GLU A 70 -13.59 1.28 3.63
C GLU A 70 -13.96 0.07 4.48
N ARG A 71 -14.17 -1.10 3.85
CA ARG A 71 -14.39 -2.36 4.56
C ARG A 71 -13.12 -2.80 5.29
N VAL A 72 -11.99 -2.81 4.59
CA VAL A 72 -10.66 -3.12 5.17
C VAL A 72 -10.37 -2.23 6.38
N SER A 73 -10.62 -0.92 6.27
CA SER A 73 -10.42 0.01 7.39
C SER A 73 -11.31 -0.32 8.59
N LYS A 74 -12.58 -0.68 8.38
CA LYS A 74 -13.47 -1.12 9.47
C LYS A 74 -12.99 -2.42 10.13
N GLU A 75 -12.52 -3.38 9.34
CA GLU A 75 -11.97 -4.64 9.84
C GLU A 75 -10.68 -4.43 10.66
N LEU A 76 -9.80 -3.54 10.20
CA LEU A 76 -8.61 -3.12 10.95
C LEU A 76 -9.00 -2.42 12.26
N GLN A 77 -9.99 -1.54 12.25
CA GLN A 77 -10.45 -0.86 13.47
C GLN A 77 -11.03 -1.84 14.50
N ALA A 78 -11.67 -2.92 14.06
CA ALA A 78 -12.20 -3.98 14.92
C ALA A 78 -11.13 -5.01 15.36
N SER A 79 -9.88 -4.85 14.94
CA SER A 79 -8.83 -5.83 15.20
C SER A 79 -8.29 -5.75 16.63
N PRO A 80 -7.95 -6.90 17.25
CA PRO A 80 -7.30 -6.93 18.55
C PRO A 80 -5.96 -6.15 18.54
N PRO A 81 -5.61 -5.42 19.62
CA PRO A 81 -4.38 -4.62 19.68
C PRO A 81 -3.10 -5.42 19.40
N ASP A 82 -3.04 -6.66 19.88
CA ASP A 82 -1.91 -7.59 19.74
C ASP A 82 -1.69 -8.07 18.30
N LEU A 83 -2.74 -8.07 17.48
CA LEU A 83 -2.67 -8.47 16.06
C LEU A 83 -2.71 -7.29 15.10
N TYR A 84 -2.86 -6.07 15.62
CA TYR A 84 -3.16 -4.89 14.81
C TYR A 84 -2.05 -4.58 13.79
N ILE A 85 -0.79 -4.62 14.22
CA ILE A 85 0.38 -4.37 13.35
C ILE A 85 0.41 -5.39 12.20
N GLU A 86 0.25 -6.67 12.51
CA GLU A 86 0.32 -7.74 11.50
C GLU A 86 -0.85 -7.66 10.53
N ARG A 87 -2.07 -7.37 11.00
CA ARG A 87 -3.24 -7.19 10.14
C ARG A 87 -3.09 -5.97 9.22
N PHE A 88 -2.54 -4.86 9.73
CA PHE A 88 -2.23 -3.71 8.89
C PHE A 88 -1.18 -4.07 7.83
N ASN A 89 -0.12 -4.79 8.19
CA ASN A 89 0.89 -5.28 7.24
C ASN A 89 0.29 -6.14 6.13
N VAL A 90 -0.58 -7.09 6.49
CA VAL A 90 -1.30 -7.94 5.53
C VAL A 90 -2.15 -7.08 4.59
N ALA A 91 -2.98 -6.19 5.13
CA ALA A 91 -3.85 -5.32 4.31
C ALA A 91 -3.04 -4.44 3.34
N LEU A 92 -1.95 -3.84 3.82
CA LEU A 92 -1.04 -3.03 3.02
C LEU A 92 -0.36 -3.87 1.92
N GLY A 93 0.22 -5.02 2.27
CA GLY A 93 0.91 -5.89 1.33
C GLY A 93 -0.03 -6.45 0.26
N GLN A 94 -1.22 -6.88 0.66
CA GLN A 94 -2.26 -7.39 -0.24
C GLN A 94 -2.71 -6.33 -1.23
N TYR A 95 -3.00 -5.11 -0.76
CA TYR A 95 -3.39 -4.02 -1.65
C TYR A 95 -2.26 -3.63 -2.61
N MET A 96 -1.04 -3.43 -2.11
CA MET A 96 0.12 -3.08 -2.94
C MET A 96 0.45 -4.17 -3.98
N GLY A 97 0.26 -5.44 -3.62
CA GLY A 97 0.35 -6.58 -4.52
C GLY A 97 -0.72 -6.54 -5.60
N ALA A 98 -1.98 -6.30 -5.23
CA ALA A 98 -3.10 -6.20 -6.17
C ALA A 98 -2.87 -5.08 -7.20
N LEU A 99 -2.30 -3.94 -6.80
CA LEU A 99 -1.96 -2.83 -7.71
C LEU A 99 -0.98 -3.24 -8.81
N GLN A 100 -0.07 -4.20 -8.55
CA GLN A 100 0.85 -4.71 -9.58
C GLN A 100 0.11 -5.41 -10.74
N SER A 101 -1.10 -5.91 -10.48
CA SER A 101 -1.94 -6.57 -11.49
C SER A 101 -3.02 -5.64 -12.05
N ILE A 102 -3.67 -4.84 -11.21
CA ILE A 102 -4.75 -3.93 -11.61
C ILE A 102 -4.21 -2.86 -12.57
N VAL A 103 -3.09 -2.20 -12.26
CA VAL A 103 -2.60 -1.09 -13.08
C VAL A 103 -2.29 -1.54 -14.53
N PRO A 104 -1.55 -2.65 -14.78
CA PRO A 104 -1.35 -3.15 -16.13
C PRO A 104 -2.63 -3.55 -16.87
N LEU A 105 -3.63 -4.12 -16.18
CA LEU A 105 -4.91 -4.48 -16.80
C LEU A 105 -5.66 -3.24 -17.33
N PHE A 106 -5.54 -2.12 -16.62
CA PHE A 106 -6.19 -0.85 -16.96
C PHE A 106 -5.27 0.13 -17.71
N ILE A 107 -4.08 -0.30 -18.17
CA ILE A 107 -3.08 0.58 -18.79
C ILE A 107 -3.61 1.35 -20.00
N TYR A 108 -4.53 0.77 -20.76
CA TYR A 108 -5.15 1.44 -21.90
C TYR A 108 -6.07 2.58 -21.46
N MET A 109 -6.85 2.38 -20.39
CA MET A 109 -7.62 3.47 -19.77
C MET A 109 -6.70 4.54 -19.18
N ASN A 110 -5.59 4.14 -18.55
CA ASN A 110 -4.60 5.09 -18.02
C ASN A 110 -4.10 6.03 -19.12
N LYS A 111 -3.56 5.46 -20.21
CA LYS A 111 -2.95 6.22 -21.29
C LYS A 111 -3.93 7.14 -22.04
N PHE A 112 -5.13 6.65 -22.34
CA PHE A 112 -6.06 7.35 -23.24
C PHE A 112 -7.13 8.20 -22.54
N TYR A 113 -7.27 8.08 -21.23
CA TYR A 113 -8.21 8.87 -20.46
C TYR A 113 -7.55 9.59 -19.29
N ILE A 114 -6.88 8.87 -18.41
CA ILE A 114 -6.37 9.45 -17.15
C ILE A 114 -5.18 10.38 -17.43
N GLU A 115 -4.16 9.91 -18.14
CA GLU A 115 -2.99 10.71 -18.52
C GLU A 115 -3.39 11.84 -19.48
N THR A 116 -4.12 11.51 -20.54
CA THR A 116 -4.39 12.46 -21.63
C THR A 116 -5.49 13.48 -21.33
N LYS A 117 -6.55 13.10 -20.59
CA LYS A 117 -7.67 14.02 -20.28
C LYS A 117 -7.62 14.57 -18.87
N LEU A 118 -7.16 13.79 -17.89
CA LEU A 118 -7.16 14.20 -16.48
C LEU A 118 -5.77 14.67 -16.01
N ASN A 119 -4.71 14.46 -16.80
CA ASN A 119 -3.32 14.79 -16.46
C ASN A 119 -2.89 14.19 -15.11
N ARG A 120 -3.22 12.91 -14.91
CA ARG A 120 -2.92 12.12 -13.70
C ARG A 120 -2.40 10.73 -14.08
N ASP A 121 -1.98 9.96 -13.09
CA ASP A 121 -1.62 8.55 -13.24
C ASP A 121 -2.52 7.65 -12.38
N LEU A 122 -2.93 6.51 -12.94
CA LEU A 122 -3.81 5.55 -12.26
C LEU A 122 -3.17 4.97 -11.01
N LYS A 123 -1.87 4.63 -11.05
CA LYS A 123 -1.21 4.05 -9.88
C LYS A 123 -1.21 5.06 -8.74
N ASP A 124 -0.93 6.32 -9.02
CA ASP A 124 -0.95 7.40 -8.03
C ASP A 124 -2.37 7.61 -7.46
N ASP A 125 -3.40 7.63 -8.31
CA ASP A 125 -4.80 7.71 -7.88
C ASP A 125 -5.15 6.53 -6.93
N LEU A 126 -4.73 5.31 -7.25
CA LEU A 126 -5.02 4.13 -6.44
C LEU A 126 -4.21 4.07 -5.14
N ILE A 127 -2.96 4.53 -5.14
CA ILE A 127 -2.15 4.71 -3.92
C ILE A 127 -2.81 5.73 -2.99
N LYS A 128 -3.30 6.83 -3.56
CA LYS A 128 -4.02 7.87 -2.83
C LYS A 128 -5.28 7.33 -2.15
N LEU A 129 -6.05 6.45 -2.81
CA LEU A 129 -7.22 5.82 -2.19
C LEU A 129 -6.87 5.05 -0.92
N PHE A 130 -5.82 4.23 -0.92
CA PHE A 130 -5.42 3.52 0.31
C PHE A 130 -4.92 4.48 1.39
N THR A 131 -4.20 5.52 0.97
CA THR A 131 -3.72 6.58 1.88
C THR A 131 -4.89 7.21 2.62
N GLU A 132 -5.91 7.69 1.91
CA GLU A 132 -7.05 8.44 2.46
C GLU A 132 -8.05 7.53 3.20
N HIS A 133 -8.39 6.37 2.62
CA HIS A 133 -9.45 5.53 3.16
C HIS A 133 -8.99 4.56 4.25
N VAL A 134 -7.68 4.27 4.32
CA VAL A 134 -7.09 3.34 5.29
C VAL A 134 -5.99 4.04 6.09
N ALA A 135 -4.83 4.31 5.48
CA ALA A 135 -3.62 4.63 6.24
C ALA A 135 -3.76 5.89 7.11
N GLU A 136 -4.35 6.98 6.62
CA GLU A 136 -4.58 8.21 7.39
C GLU A 136 -5.47 7.98 8.63
N LYS A 137 -6.43 7.07 8.54
CA LYS A 137 -7.33 6.75 9.67
C LYS A 137 -6.63 5.91 10.74
N HIS A 138 -5.60 5.17 10.35
CA HIS A 138 -4.92 4.21 11.21
C HIS A 138 -3.56 4.69 11.71
N ILE A 139 -2.94 5.69 11.08
CA ILE A 139 -1.54 6.09 11.34
C ILE A 139 -1.29 6.52 12.80
N TYR A 140 -2.22 7.26 13.41
CA TYR A 140 -2.07 7.74 14.79
C TYR A 140 -2.17 6.63 15.84
N ASN A 141 -2.86 5.53 15.53
CA ASN A 141 -2.87 4.34 16.37
C ASN A 141 -1.70 3.40 16.06
N LEU A 142 -1.34 3.28 14.78
CA LEU A 142 -0.27 2.39 14.33
C LEU A 142 1.11 2.87 14.76
N MET A 143 1.41 4.16 14.63
CA MET A 143 2.76 4.69 14.88
C MET A 143 3.26 4.44 16.32
N PRO A 144 2.46 4.70 17.38
CA PRO A 144 2.87 4.35 18.74
C PRO A 144 3.16 2.86 18.92
N LEU A 145 2.33 1.98 18.34
CA LEU A 145 2.50 0.52 18.41
C LEU A 145 3.80 0.07 17.71
N LEU A 146 4.16 0.69 16.59
CA LEU A 146 5.43 0.40 15.91
C LEU A 146 6.63 0.84 16.75
N LEU A 147 6.55 1.99 17.41
CA LEU A 147 7.61 2.48 18.31
C LEU A 147 7.79 1.56 19.52
N GLU A 148 6.69 1.12 20.13
CA GLU A 148 6.71 0.16 21.23
C GLU A 148 7.30 -1.19 20.78
N ALA A 149 6.82 -1.73 19.66
CA ALA A 149 7.30 -3.00 19.12
C ALA A 149 8.78 -2.96 18.70
N GLN A 150 9.30 -1.78 18.36
CA GLN A 150 10.73 -1.60 18.10
C GLN A 150 11.58 -1.70 19.37
N SER A 151 11.06 -1.26 20.51
CA SER A 151 11.74 -1.31 21.80
C SER A 151 11.62 -2.67 22.49
N THR A 152 10.71 -3.53 22.03
CA THR A 152 10.48 -4.87 22.59
C THR A 152 11.08 -5.96 21.70
N PRO A 153 12.12 -6.68 22.15
CA PRO A 153 12.71 -7.77 21.36
C PRO A 153 11.69 -8.83 20.96
N PHE A 154 11.76 -9.28 19.70
CA PHE A 154 10.96 -10.37 19.13
C PHE A 154 9.43 -10.17 19.08
N GLN A 155 8.91 -8.99 19.43
CA GLN A 155 7.47 -8.71 19.35
C GLN A 155 6.95 -8.74 17.91
N ILE A 156 7.75 -8.21 16.96
CA ILE A 156 7.44 -8.27 15.53
C ILE A 156 8.68 -8.68 14.73
N THR A 157 8.47 -9.31 13.57
CA THR A 157 9.57 -9.66 12.69
C THR A 157 10.18 -8.42 12.04
N PRO A 158 11.50 -8.39 11.80
CA PRO A 158 12.14 -7.29 11.07
C PRO A 158 11.54 -7.06 9.68
N SER A 159 11.06 -8.12 9.01
CA SER A 159 10.38 -8.02 7.72
C SER A 159 9.03 -7.32 7.82
N THR A 160 8.20 -7.63 8.82
CA THR A 160 6.93 -6.94 9.06
C THR A 160 7.18 -5.44 9.27
N MET A 161 8.14 -5.09 10.14
CA MET A 161 8.50 -3.70 10.40
C MET A 161 8.97 -2.99 9.13
N ALA A 162 9.89 -3.60 8.39
CA ALA A 162 10.42 -3.03 7.15
C ALA A 162 9.33 -2.80 6.09
N ASN A 163 8.41 -3.76 5.93
CA ASN A 163 7.32 -3.67 4.97
C ASN A 163 6.37 -2.52 5.31
N ILE A 164 5.96 -2.41 6.58
CA ILE A 164 5.10 -1.32 7.02
C ILE A 164 5.80 0.03 6.82
N VAL A 165 7.04 0.19 7.31
CA VAL A 165 7.77 1.46 7.22
C VAL A 165 7.97 1.91 5.77
N LYS A 166 8.39 0.99 4.88
CA LYS A 166 8.55 1.28 3.45
C LYS A 166 7.22 1.59 2.78
N GLY A 167 6.16 0.88 3.15
CA GLY A 167 4.83 1.12 2.63
C GLY A 167 4.25 2.46 3.07
N LEU A 168 4.37 2.82 4.35
CA LEU A 168 3.99 4.13 4.87
C LEU A 168 4.74 5.25 4.14
N TYR A 169 6.04 5.08 3.89
CA TYR A 169 6.81 6.04 3.12
C TYR A 169 6.34 6.16 1.66
N THR A 170 6.00 5.02 1.04
CA THR A 170 5.45 4.99 -0.34
C THR A 170 4.09 5.70 -0.42
N LEU A 171 3.24 5.53 0.60
CA LEU A 171 1.93 6.17 0.69
C LEU A 171 2.06 7.68 0.92
N ARG A 172 2.90 8.08 1.89
CA ARG A 172 3.09 9.47 2.28
C ARG A 172 4.45 9.70 2.97
N PRO A 173 5.44 10.26 2.26
CA PRO A 173 6.77 10.52 2.81
C PRO A 173 6.77 11.46 4.03
N GLU A 174 5.79 12.36 4.16
CA GLU A 174 5.71 13.33 5.25
C GLU A 174 5.55 12.66 6.64
N TRP A 175 5.05 11.42 6.70
CA TRP A 175 4.95 10.68 7.96
C TRP A 175 6.29 10.33 8.59
N VAL A 176 7.39 10.47 7.85
CA VAL A 176 8.74 10.41 8.41
C VAL A 176 8.89 11.36 9.61
N GLN A 177 8.25 12.54 9.57
CA GLN A 177 8.32 13.53 10.64
C GLN A 177 7.76 13.01 11.98
N MET A 178 6.89 11.99 11.96
CA MET A 178 6.33 11.40 13.18
C MET A 178 7.34 10.52 13.92
N ALA A 179 8.25 9.86 13.19
CA ALA A 179 9.23 8.94 13.76
C ALA A 179 10.51 8.82 12.91
N PRO A 180 11.33 9.88 12.73
CA PRO A 180 12.44 9.87 11.79
C PRO A 180 13.45 8.73 12.04
N ALA A 181 13.73 8.44 13.31
CA ALA A 181 14.64 7.37 13.72
C ALA A 181 14.11 5.95 13.43
N LEU A 182 12.79 5.76 13.34
CA LEU A 182 12.20 4.49 12.92
C LEU A 182 12.39 4.31 11.41
N PHE A 183 12.05 5.33 10.62
CA PHE A 183 12.14 5.30 9.16
C PHE A 183 13.58 5.12 8.67
N SER A 184 14.54 5.79 9.30
CA SER A 184 15.96 5.73 8.89
C SER A 184 16.61 4.35 9.03
N LYS A 185 16.05 3.45 9.84
CA LYS A 185 16.54 2.06 9.94
C LYS A 185 16.23 1.22 8.71
N PHE A 186 15.23 1.62 7.91
CA PHE A 186 14.73 0.83 6.77
C PHE A 186 14.80 1.58 5.44
N ILE A 187 15.00 2.90 5.46
CA ILE A 187 15.05 3.77 4.30
C ILE A 187 16.31 4.64 4.38
N PRO A 188 17.19 4.59 3.37
CA PRO A 188 18.41 5.40 3.36
C PRO A 188 18.09 6.88 3.22
N ASN A 189 19.01 7.74 3.68
CA ASN A 189 18.96 9.20 3.52
C ASN A 189 17.74 9.90 4.18
N ILE A 190 17.11 9.27 5.17
CA ILE A 190 16.06 9.91 5.98
C ILE A 190 16.64 10.93 6.96
N LEU A 191 17.75 10.57 7.61
CA LEU A 191 18.48 11.45 8.52
C LEU A 191 19.60 12.18 7.76
N PRO A 192 19.97 13.39 8.21
CA PRO A 192 21.13 14.08 7.66
C PRO A 192 22.39 13.21 7.79
N PRO A 193 23.37 13.35 6.88
CA PRO A 193 24.64 12.67 6.99
C PRO A 193 25.33 13.07 8.29
N ALA A 194 25.98 12.10 8.93
CA ALA A 194 26.79 12.35 10.12
C ALA A 194 27.90 13.36 9.80
N VAL A 195 28.05 14.36 10.67
CA VAL A 195 29.11 15.37 10.56
C VAL A 195 30.23 15.06 11.55
N GLU A 196 31.46 15.47 11.23
CA GLU A 196 32.65 15.16 12.04
C GLU A 196 32.51 15.63 13.50
N SER A 197 31.82 16.76 13.73
CA SER A 197 31.57 17.30 15.07
C SER A 197 30.73 16.39 15.97
N GLU A 198 29.95 15.46 15.41
CA GLU A 198 29.09 14.54 16.16
C GLU A 198 29.81 13.23 16.55
N LEU A 199 31.01 12.96 15.99
CA LEU A 199 31.73 11.69 16.20
C LEU A 199 32.04 11.42 17.68
N GLN A 200 32.37 12.46 18.45
CA GLN A 200 32.62 12.30 19.88
C GLN A 200 31.36 11.90 20.65
N GLU A 201 30.21 12.41 20.24
CA GLU A 201 28.92 12.08 20.86
C GLU A 201 28.51 10.65 20.53
N TYR A 202 28.66 10.22 19.27
CA TYR A 202 28.44 8.82 18.89
C TYR A 202 29.36 7.86 19.65
N ALA A 203 30.65 8.20 19.79
CA ALA A 203 31.59 7.39 20.56
C ALA A 203 31.19 7.27 22.04
N ALA A 204 30.68 8.35 22.65
CA ALA A 204 30.20 8.34 24.02
C ALA A 204 28.92 7.49 24.20
N GLN A 205 28.00 7.54 23.24
CA GLN A 205 26.80 6.71 23.22
C GLN A 205 27.15 5.21 23.11
N ASP A 206 28.08 4.85 22.23
CA ASP A 206 28.57 3.48 22.09
C ASP A 206 29.24 2.97 23.38
N GLN A 207 30.10 3.78 24.01
CA GLN A 207 30.73 3.43 25.29
C GLN A 207 29.71 3.26 26.42
N LYS A 208 28.61 4.02 26.39
CA LYS A 208 27.51 3.85 27.36
C LYS A 208 26.79 2.52 27.12
N LEU A 209 26.40 2.23 25.87
CA LEU A 209 25.73 0.98 25.52
C LEU A 209 26.59 -0.25 25.86
N GLN A 210 27.89 -0.22 25.55
CA GLN A 210 28.81 -1.30 25.90
C GLN A 210 28.86 -1.54 27.43
N ARG A 211 28.88 -0.48 28.24
CA ARG A 211 28.83 -0.60 29.71
C ARG A 211 27.52 -1.21 30.20
N GLU A 212 26.39 -0.80 29.64
CA GLU A 212 25.08 -1.35 29.99
C GLU A 212 24.97 -2.83 29.61
N LEU A 213 25.49 -3.23 28.44
CA LEU A 213 25.51 -4.64 28.02
C LEU A 213 26.38 -5.50 28.96
N MET A 214 27.57 -5.02 29.35
CA MET A 214 28.42 -5.72 30.32
C MET A 214 27.73 -5.86 31.69
N GLN A 215 27.04 -4.82 32.16
CA GLN A 215 26.29 -4.87 33.42
C GLN A 215 25.13 -5.88 33.37
N ASN A 216 24.53 -6.08 32.20
CA ASN A 216 23.48 -7.07 31.96
C ASN A 216 24.02 -8.48 31.64
N GLY A 217 25.33 -8.73 31.85
CA GLY A 217 25.93 -10.06 31.68
C GLY A 217 26.26 -10.45 30.24
N PHE A 218 26.15 -9.52 29.29
CA PHE A 218 26.56 -9.74 27.90
C PHE A 218 28.05 -9.39 27.75
N THR A 219 28.93 -10.33 28.11
CA THR A 219 30.38 -10.23 27.87
C THR A 219 30.75 -10.77 26.48
N ARG A 220 31.77 -10.17 25.86
CA ARG A 220 32.32 -10.59 24.56
C ARG A 220 32.91 -11.99 24.58
#